data_AF-A0ABD1NZ00-F1
#
_entry.id   AF-A0ABD1NZ00-F1
#
_cell.length_a   1.000
_cell.length_b   1.000
_cell.length_c   1.000
_cell.angle_alpha   90.00
_cell.angle_beta   90.00
_cell.angle_gamma   90.00
#
_symmetry.space_group_name_H-M   'P 1'
#
loop_
_entity.id
_entity.type
_entity.pdbx_description
1 polymer ?
#
loop_
_entity_poly.entity_id
_entity_poly.type
_entity_poly.pdbx_seq_one_letter_code
_entity_poly.pdbx_strand_id
1 'polypeptide(L)'
;MIEFFVPDPNDRADDLPFGCVTLNQAVLATDLRLSFPRIVRKFLREWGIALTKFCPNGWRILIGFLILWNQLRFPRPLAREFNSLYSFKSDGKKSGWWYAYVKAKTGGSVVTQTPNSIKSWKKIWFFVRGLWQFSANDTKPDINIPVRYHELRYTSHNLTLESTDRAQTARAVEKNFCSSSALITDENLISARLSPATSHCSQPRQFGEEMNDISALLKKKGQAGKSKRKSLIQDQPPSARPRT
;
A
#
# COMPACT_ATOMS: atom_id res chain seq x y z
N MET A 1 -7.46 18.12 9.20
CA MET A 1 -7.96 17.94 7.83
C MET A 1 -6.89 17.24 7.01
N ILE A 2 -7.26 16.36 6.07
CA ILE A 2 -6.33 15.71 5.13
C ILE A 2 -6.48 16.42 3.79
N GLU A 3 -5.36 16.76 3.16
CA GLU A 3 -5.34 17.50 1.89
C GLU A 3 -4.56 16.70 0.83
N PHE A 4 -5.09 16.68 -0.40
CA PHE A 4 -4.50 16.01 -1.56
C PHE A 4 -3.93 17.03 -2.54
N PHE A 5 -2.72 16.76 -3.05
CA PHE A 5 -2.06 17.63 -4.02
C PHE A 5 -1.66 16.82 -5.25
N VAL A 6 -2.10 17.30 -6.41
CA VAL A 6 -1.68 16.76 -7.69
C VAL A 6 -0.26 17.23 -8.00
N PRO A 7 0.71 16.32 -8.20
CA PRO A 7 2.09 16.69 -8.49
C PRO A 7 2.21 17.41 -9.81
N ASP A 8 3.21 18.28 -9.89
CA ASP A 8 3.63 18.91 -11.12
C ASP A 8 4.51 18.00 -11.97
N PRO A 9 4.66 18.28 -13.28
CA PRO A 9 5.38 17.40 -14.19
C PRO A 9 6.85 17.12 -13.81
N ASN A 10 7.46 18.02 -13.04
CA ASN A 10 8.84 17.91 -12.59
C ASN A 10 8.98 17.29 -11.19
N ASP A 11 7.87 17.15 -10.47
CA ASP A 11 7.89 16.55 -9.14
C ASP A 11 8.23 15.07 -9.22
N ARG A 12 8.86 14.57 -8.17
CA ARG A 12 9.19 13.16 -8.05
C ARG A 12 8.54 12.55 -6.83
N ALA A 13 8.06 11.31 -6.97
CA ALA A 13 7.41 10.58 -5.88
C ALA A 13 8.32 10.36 -4.66
N ASP A 14 9.64 10.38 -4.85
CA ASP A 14 10.67 10.29 -3.81
C ASP A 14 11.15 11.64 -3.27
N ASP A 15 10.77 12.75 -3.90
CA ASP A 15 11.08 14.10 -3.45
C ASP A 15 9.85 14.77 -2.83
N LEU A 16 9.69 14.56 -1.53
CA LEU A 16 8.50 14.95 -0.78
C LEU A 16 8.63 16.39 -0.25
N PRO A 17 7.64 17.26 -0.50
CA PRO A 17 7.49 18.53 0.20
C PRO A 17 7.38 18.32 1.72
N PHE A 18 7.72 19.34 2.51
CA PHE A 18 7.70 19.25 3.96
C PHE A 18 6.29 18.95 4.50
N GLY A 19 6.18 17.92 5.35
CA GLY A 19 4.92 17.47 5.94
C GLY A 19 4.02 16.65 5.00
N CYS A 20 4.47 16.38 3.76
CA CYS A 20 3.73 15.60 2.79
C CYS A 20 4.17 14.13 2.75
N VAL A 21 3.29 13.27 2.25
CA VAL A 21 3.53 11.86 1.95
C VAL A 21 3.06 11.53 0.54
N THR A 22 3.77 10.67 -0.18
CA THR A 22 3.38 10.27 -1.56
C THR A 22 2.49 9.03 -1.54
N LEU A 23 1.27 9.10 -2.05
CA LEU A 23 0.43 7.92 -2.23
C LEU A 23 0.22 7.59 -3.70
N ASN A 24 -0.06 6.31 -3.97
CA ASN A 24 -0.37 5.83 -5.31
C ASN A 24 -1.83 5.46 -5.36
N GLN A 25 -2.49 5.76 -6.47
CA GLN A 25 -3.90 5.42 -6.66
C GLN A 25 -4.15 3.92 -6.45
N ALA A 26 -3.24 3.07 -6.95
CA ALA A 26 -3.34 1.62 -6.81
C ALA A 26 -3.25 1.12 -5.36
N VAL A 27 -2.62 1.89 -4.46
CA VAL A 27 -2.55 1.59 -3.03
C VAL A 27 -3.89 1.95 -2.36
N LEU A 28 -4.52 3.07 -2.71
CA LEU A 28 -5.87 3.39 -2.21
C LEU A 28 -6.93 2.42 -2.73
N ALA A 29 -6.78 1.93 -3.96
CA ALA A 29 -7.63 0.89 -4.55
C ALA A 29 -7.44 -0.52 -3.90
N THR A 30 -6.71 -0.61 -2.79
CA THR A 30 -6.62 -1.83 -1.95
C THR A 30 -7.52 -1.75 -0.72
N ASP A 31 -8.53 -0.87 -0.75
CA ASP A 31 -9.37 -0.50 0.39
C ASP A 31 -8.58 0.07 1.57
N LEU A 32 -7.41 0.62 1.26
CA LEU A 32 -6.60 1.34 2.21
C LEU A 32 -7.29 2.66 2.55
N ARG A 33 -7.90 2.74 3.73
CA ARG A 33 -8.44 3.99 4.28
C ARG A 33 -7.31 4.78 4.95
N LEU A 34 -7.25 6.08 4.69
CA LEU A 34 -6.32 6.99 5.39
C LEU A 34 -6.80 7.17 6.84
N SER A 35 -5.88 7.54 7.75
CA SER A 35 -5.95 7.24 9.19
C SER A 35 -5.73 5.75 9.47
N PHE A 36 -4.46 5.36 9.63
CA PHE A 36 -4.11 3.95 9.71
C PHE A 36 -4.38 3.38 11.10
N PRO A 37 -5.02 2.19 11.18
CA PRO A 37 -5.14 1.46 12.43
C PRO A 37 -3.78 1.30 13.09
N ARG A 38 -3.73 1.49 14.42
CA ARG A 38 -2.47 1.43 15.19
C ARG A 38 -1.66 0.14 14.94
N ILE A 39 -2.33 -0.98 14.69
CA ILE A 39 -1.68 -2.26 14.39
C ILE A 39 -0.89 -2.23 13.06
N VAL A 40 -1.44 -1.59 12.03
CA VAL A 40 -0.78 -1.41 10.73
C VAL A 40 0.45 -0.51 10.90
N ARG A 41 0.31 0.59 11.65
CA ARG A 41 1.43 1.49 11.96
C ARG A 41 2.55 0.79 12.71
N LYS A 42 2.21 -0.06 13.67
CA LYS A 42 3.16 -0.87 14.42
C LYS A 42 3.94 -1.82 13.51
N PHE A 43 3.26 -2.55 12.63
CA PHE A 43 3.90 -3.49 11.69
C PHE A 43 4.88 -2.77 10.76
N LEU A 44 4.45 -1.67 10.13
CA LEU A 44 5.30 -0.87 9.25
C LEU A 44 6.53 -0.30 9.96
N ARG A 45 6.36 0.19 11.20
CA ARG A 45 7.48 0.69 12.02
C ARG A 45 8.46 -0.43 12.37
N GLU A 46 7.96 -1.60 12.76
CA GLU A 46 8.81 -2.78 13.07
C GLU A 46 9.58 -3.26 11.84
N TRP A 47 8.97 -3.25 10.66
CA TRP A 47 9.66 -3.61 9.42
C TRP A 47 10.59 -2.52 8.90
N GLY A 48 10.47 -1.28 9.39
CA GLY A 48 11.17 -0.13 8.83
C GLY A 48 10.71 0.23 7.41
N ILE A 49 9.47 -0.10 7.06
CA ILE A 49 8.90 0.18 5.74
C ILE A 49 8.03 1.43 5.86
N ALA A 50 8.33 2.46 5.08
CA ALA A 50 7.42 3.58 4.94
C ALA A 50 6.12 3.13 4.24
N LEU A 51 4.98 3.65 4.69
CA LEU A 51 3.64 3.34 4.18
C LEU A 51 3.59 3.31 2.65
N THR A 52 4.14 4.36 2.06
CA THR A 52 4.12 4.65 0.61
C THR A 52 4.98 3.69 -0.20
N LYS A 53 5.91 3.03 0.47
CA LYS A 53 6.87 2.12 -0.13
C LYS A 53 6.38 0.68 -0.11
N PHE A 54 5.27 0.41 0.57
CA PHE A 54 4.69 -0.93 0.56
C PHE A 54 3.78 -1.12 -0.66
N CYS A 55 4.07 -2.14 -1.47
CA CYS A 55 3.37 -2.38 -2.72
C CYS A 55 1.89 -2.75 -2.49
N PRO A 56 0.98 -2.48 -3.44
CA PRO A 56 -0.45 -2.79 -3.30
C PRO A 56 -0.76 -4.24 -2.92
N ASN A 57 -0.05 -5.22 -3.48
CA ASN A 57 -0.25 -6.61 -3.09
C ASN A 57 0.26 -6.91 -1.67
N GLY A 58 1.32 -6.22 -1.25
CA GLY A 58 1.76 -6.25 0.15
C GLY A 58 0.65 -5.76 1.09
N TRP A 59 -0.02 -4.67 0.73
CA TRP A 59 -1.18 -4.16 1.47
C TRP A 59 -2.31 -5.19 1.57
N ARG A 60 -2.70 -5.81 0.45
CA ARG A 60 -3.72 -6.86 0.45
C ARG A 60 -3.34 -8.04 1.34
N ILE A 61 -2.08 -8.48 1.28
CA ILE A 61 -1.58 -9.57 2.12
C ILE A 61 -1.62 -9.19 3.61
N LEU A 62 -1.18 -7.99 3.97
CA LEU A 62 -1.22 -7.51 5.35
C LEU A 62 -2.67 -7.40 5.87
N ILE A 63 -3.55 -6.73 5.13
CA ILE A 63 -4.95 -6.53 5.52
C ILE A 63 -5.65 -7.90 5.63
N GLY A 64 -5.51 -8.76 4.62
CA GLY A 64 -6.08 -10.10 4.64
C GLY A 64 -5.56 -10.95 5.80
N PHE A 65 -4.26 -10.87 6.12
CA PHE A 65 -3.67 -11.54 7.28
C PHE A 65 -4.30 -11.06 8.60
N LEU A 66 -4.46 -9.74 8.78
CA LEU A 66 -5.06 -9.17 10.00
C LEU A 66 -6.53 -9.59 10.17
N ILE A 67 -7.28 -9.63 9.06
CA ILE A 67 -8.67 -10.09 9.04
C ILE A 67 -8.76 -11.57 9.38
N LEU A 68 -7.93 -12.41 8.74
CA LEU A 68 -7.91 -13.84 8.98
C LEU A 68 -7.57 -14.15 10.45
N TRP A 69 -6.59 -13.44 11.03
CA TRP A 69 -6.26 -13.57 12.46
C TRP A 69 -7.45 -13.25 13.36
N ASN A 70 -8.21 -12.21 13.03
CA ASN A 70 -9.41 -11.84 13.77
C ASN A 70 -10.53 -12.88 13.63
N GLN A 71 -10.77 -13.41 12.43
CA GLN A 71 -11.78 -14.45 12.16
C GLN A 71 -11.46 -15.75 12.91
N LEU A 72 -10.18 -16.12 12.98
CA LEU A 72 -9.69 -17.26 13.76
C LEU A 72 -9.69 -17.03 15.27
N ARG A 73 -10.15 -15.85 15.74
CA ARG A 73 -10.22 -15.46 17.16
C ARG A 73 -8.86 -15.54 17.87
N PHE A 74 -7.78 -15.34 17.12
CA PHE A 74 -6.45 -15.30 17.69
C PHE A 74 -6.23 -14.00 18.47
N PRO A 75 -5.27 -14.01 19.42
CA PRO A 75 -4.78 -12.78 20.03
C PRO A 75 -4.27 -11.80 18.97
N ARG A 76 -4.05 -10.54 19.39
CA ARG A 76 -3.52 -9.50 18.51
C ARG A 76 -2.27 -10.01 17.76
N PRO A 77 -2.26 -9.97 16.42
CA PRO A 77 -1.17 -10.52 15.63
C PRO A 77 0.14 -9.78 15.89
N LEU A 78 1.24 -10.52 15.81
CA LEU A 78 2.61 -10.04 15.95
C LEU A 78 3.32 -10.02 14.60
N ALA A 79 4.24 -9.08 14.38
CA ALA A 79 4.99 -9.02 13.13
C ALA A 79 5.80 -10.31 12.87
N ARG A 80 6.28 -10.99 13.93
CA ARG A 80 6.97 -12.29 13.80
C ARG A 80 6.09 -13.39 13.19
N GLU A 81 4.79 -13.38 13.48
CA GLU A 81 3.83 -14.35 12.92
C GLU A 81 3.65 -14.09 11.43
N PHE A 82 3.47 -12.83 11.04
CA PHE A 82 3.48 -12.43 9.63
C PHE A 82 4.80 -12.84 8.95
N ASN A 83 5.95 -12.55 9.57
CA ASN A 83 7.28 -12.87 9.05
C ASN A 83 7.56 -14.38 8.99
N SER A 84 6.76 -15.21 9.66
CA SER A 84 6.86 -16.67 9.56
C SER A 84 6.17 -17.22 8.31
N LEU A 85 5.21 -16.47 7.76
CA LEU A 85 4.43 -16.79 6.57
C LEU A 85 5.02 -16.10 5.33
N TYR A 86 5.44 -14.85 5.51
CA TYR A 86 5.89 -13.97 4.44
C TYR A 86 7.30 -13.46 4.67
N SER A 87 7.93 -13.00 3.59
CA SER A 87 9.20 -12.28 3.59
C SER A 87 9.08 -11.06 2.68
N PHE A 88 10.03 -10.13 2.78
CA PHE A 88 10.02 -8.91 1.97
C PHE A 88 11.15 -8.92 0.95
N LYS A 89 10.87 -8.42 -0.25
CA LYS A 89 11.88 -8.20 -1.28
C LYS A 89 11.70 -6.83 -1.92
N SER A 90 12.82 -6.19 -2.24
CA SER A 90 12.83 -4.91 -2.94
C SER A 90 12.34 -5.08 -4.37
N ASP A 91 11.51 -4.15 -4.84
CA ASP A 91 10.98 -4.12 -6.20
C ASP A 91 12.02 -3.55 -7.19
N GLY A 92 13.14 -4.26 -7.33
CA GLY A 92 14.30 -3.85 -8.13
C GLY A 92 15.42 -3.19 -7.30
N LYS A 93 16.57 -2.94 -7.94
CA LYS A 93 17.72 -2.27 -7.32
C LYS A 93 17.36 -0.81 -7.04
N LYS A 94 17.46 -0.37 -5.77
CA LYS A 94 17.26 1.02 -5.32
C LYS A 94 15.87 1.62 -5.55
N SER A 95 14.84 0.80 -5.81
CA SER A 95 13.49 1.36 -6.01
C SER A 95 12.91 1.95 -4.72
N GLY A 96 13.34 1.41 -3.56
CA GLY A 96 12.84 1.79 -2.25
C GLY A 96 11.45 1.22 -1.95
N TRP A 97 10.88 0.37 -2.81
CA TRP A 97 9.57 -0.26 -2.60
C TRP A 97 9.73 -1.73 -2.23
N TRP A 98 8.79 -2.23 -1.43
CA TRP A 98 8.82 -3.55 -0.84
C TRP A 98 7.55 -4.33 -1.17
N TYR A 99 7.70 -5.56 -1.64
CA TYR A 99 6.60 -6.51 -1.77
C TYR A 99 6.76 -7.65 -0.76
N ALA A 100 5.63 -8.07 -0.18
CA ALA A 100 5.55 -9.29 0.59
C ALA A 100 5.45 -10.49 -0.36
N TYR A 101 6.20 -11.55 -0.08
CA TYR A 101 6.14 -12.81 -0.83
C TYR A 101 6.14 -14.01 0.12
N VAL A 102 5.55 -15.10 -0.33
CA VAL A 102 5.48 -16.36 0.42
C VAL A 102 6.86 -16.97 0.51
N LYS A 103 7.27 -17.42 1.69
CA LYS A 103 8.54 -18.16 1.85
C LYS A 103 8.41 -19.56 1.25
N ALA A 104 9.40 -20.02 0.50
CA ALA A 104 9.37 -21.29 -0.25
C ALA A 104 8.99 -22.53 0.59
N LYS A 105 9.27 -22.54 1.90
CA LYS A 105 9.01 -23.66 2.81
C LYS A 105 7.74 -23.52 3.67
N THR A 106 6.84 -22.59 3.33
CA THR A 106 5.70 -22.23 4.21
C THR A 106 4.34 -22.74 3.75
N GLY A 107 4.28 -23.65 2.78
CA GLY A 107 3.01 -24.28 2.37
C GLY A 107 2.05 -23.33 1.62
N GLY A 108 2.56 -22.22 1.08
CA GLY A 108 1.78 -21.25 0.32
C GLY A 108 1.31 -20.04 1.14
N SER A 109 0.65 -19.11 0.45
CA SER A 109 0.07 -17.92 1.08
C SER A 109 -1.16 -18.29 1.92
N VAL A 110 -1.33 -17.62 3.07
CA VAL A 110 -2.59 -17.64 3.82
C VAL A 110 -3.62 -16.65 3.27
N VAL A 111 -3.18 -15.64 2.50
CA VAL A 111 -4.05 -14.76 1.70
C VAL A 111 -3.90 -15.12 0.22
N THR A 112 -4.94 -15.68 -0.38
CA THR A 112 -4.91 -16.26 -1.73
C THR A 112 -5.52 -15.32 -2.76
N GLN A 113 -5.39 -15.67 -4.04
CA GLN A 113 -6.01 -14.96 -5.17
C GLN A 113 -5.72 -13.44 -5.20
N THR A 114 -4.53 -13.04 -4.74
CA THR A 114 -4.06 -11.67 -4.95
C THR A 114 -3.68 -11.48 -6.43
N PRO A 115 -3.88 -10.30 -7.03
CA PRO A 115 -3.52 -10.07 -8.43
C PRO A 115 -2.02 -10.33 -8.66
N ASN A 116 -1.65 -11.11 -9.67
CA ASN A 116 -0.24 -11.46 -9.95
C ASN A 116 0.63 -10.23 -10.26
N SER A 117 0.06 -9.17 -10.85
CA SER A 117 0.74 -7.90 -11.12
C SER A 117 -0.28 -6.78 -11.28
N ILE A 118 0.05 -5.60 -10.77
CA ILE A 118 -0.71 -4.37 -11.04
C ILE A 118 0.12 -3.52 -11.98
N LYS A 119 -0.12 -3.64 -13.28
CA LYS A 119 0.67 -2.90 -14.27
C LYS A 119 0.57 -1.40 -14.02
N SER A 120 1.70 -0.70 -14.14
CA SER A 120 1.75 0.77 -14.06
C SER A 120 1.31 1.39 -12.73
N TRP A 121 1.23 0.62 -11.64
CA TRP A 121 0.75 1.10 -10.35
C TRP A 121 1.54 2.28 -9.76
N LYS A 122 2.80 2.46 -10.16
CA LYS A 122 3.69 3.58 -9.78
C LYS A 122 3.49 4.86 -10.60
N LYS A 123 2.69 4.83 -11.67
CA LYS A 123 2.56 5.96 -12.61
C LYS A 123 1.62 7.05 -12.11
N ILE A 124 0.63 6.68 -11.29
CA ILE A 124 -0.39 7.60 -10.80
C ILE A 124 -0.21 7.75 -9.30
N TRP A 125 0.31 8.90 -8.91
CA TRP A 125 0.64 9.22 -7.54
C TRP A 125 0.34 10.69 -7.24
N PHE A 126 0.21 11.01 -5.96
CA PHE A 126 -0.10 12.34 -5.47
C PHE A 126 0.46 12.56 -4.07
N PHE A 127 0.60 13.81 -3.65
CA PHE A 127 1.00 14.13 -2.28
C PHE A 127 -0.22 14.24 -1.37
N VAL A 128 -0.04 13.86 -0.12
CA VAL A 128 -1.02 14.02 0.95
C VAL A 128 -0.39 14.74 2.12
N ARG A 129 -1.10 15.72 2.68
CA ARG A 129 -0.68 16.48 3.86
C ARG A 129 -1.73 16.39 4.96
N GLY A 130 -1.33 16.71 6.19
CA GLY A 130 -2.21 16.75 7.36
C GLY A 130 -2.13 15.49 8.22
N LEU A 131 -3.19 15.19 8.97
CA LEU A 131 -3.25 14.05 9.91
C LEU A 131 -3.56 12.72 9.19
N TRP A 132 -2.88 12.44 8.09
CA TRP A 132 -3.12 11.23 7.27
C TRP A 132 -2.76 9.92 7.98
N GLN A 133 -1.94 9.98 9.04
CA GLN A 133 -1.50 8.81 9.81
C GLN A 133 -2.49 8.38 10.89
N PHE A 134 -3.20 9.33 11.48
CA PHE A 134 -3.87 9.16 12.76
C PHE A 134 -5.37 9.34 12.60
N SER A 135 -6.13 8.47 13.28
CA SER A 135 -7.57 8.68 13.42
C SER A 135 -7.83 9.79 14.44
N ALA A 136 -8.99 10.45 14.35
CA ALA A 136 -9.45 11.40 15.38
C ALA A 136 -9.49 10.76 16.79
N ASN A 137 -9.64 9.43 16.85
CA ASN A 137 -9.67 8.66 18.10
C ASN A 137 -8.27 8.29 18.64
N ASP A 138 -7.18 8.61 17.92
CA ASP A 138 -5.83 8.39 18.41
C ASP A 138 -5.45 9.49 19.43
N THR A 139 -5.82 9.29 20.69
CA THR A 139 -5.60 10.24 21.79
C THR A 139 -4.12 10.47 22.13
N LYS A 140 -3.22 9.58 21.68
CA LYS A 140 -1.75 9.76 21.71
C LYS A 140 -1.12 9.13 20.45
N PRO A 141 -0.64 9.93 19.47
CA PRO A 141 0.09 9.42 18.32
C PRO A 141 1.50 8.95 18.72
N ASP A 142 1.59 7.80 19.38
CA ASP A 142 2.84 7.21 19.90
C ASP A 142 3.69 6.50 18.83
N ILE A 143 3.06 6.13 17.72
CA ILE A 143 3.68 5.40 16.61
C ILE A 143 3.53 6.21 15.33
N ASN A 144 4.49 7.10 15.08
CA ASN A 144 4.66 7.74 13.78
C ASN A 144 5.27 6.74 12.79
N ILE A 145 4.59 6.51 11.67
CA ILE A 145 5.21 5.91 10.50
C ILE A 145 5.98 7.02 9.77
N PRO A 146 7.26 6.81 9.54
CA PRO A 146 8.08 7.75 8.80
C PRO A 146 7.73 7.77 7.30
N VAL A 147 7.93 8.93 6.67
CA VAL A 147 7.59 9.17 5.25
C VAL A 147 8.64 8.58 4.30
N ARG A 148 9.90 8.56 4.71
CA ARG A 148 11.08 8.31 3.85
C ARG A 148 11.87 7.03 4.18
N TYR A 149 11.36 6.15 5.06
CA TYR A 149 12.13 4.96 5.42
C TYR A 149 12.34 4.03 4.22
N HIS A 150 13.60 3.61 4.07
CA HIS A 150 14.06 2.67 3.06
C HIS A 150 14.85 1.51 3.66
N GLU A 151 15.01 1.48 5.00
CA GLU A 151 15.74 0.42 5.70
C GLU A 151 14.80 -0.65 6.21
N LEU A 152 14.93 -1.82 5.59
CA LEU A 152 14.25 -3.01 6.08
C LEU A 152 14.91 -3.47 7.38
N ARG A 153 14.19 -3.34 8.49
CA ARG A 153 14.66 -3.73 9.83
C ARG A 153 14.02 -5.03 10.33
N TYR A 154 13.31 -5.76 9.45
CA TYR A 154 12.74 -7.03 9.85
C TYR A 154 13.87 -8.03 10.15
N THR A 155 13.85 -8.58 11.35
CA THR A 155 14.73 -9.65 11.78
C THR A 155 13.90 -10.93 11.89
N SER A 156 14.48 -12.05 11.48
CA SER A 156 13.84 -13.35 11.69
C SER A 156 13.90 -13.63 13.19
N HIS A 157 12.73 -13.79 13.81
CA HIS A 157 12.63 -14.19 15.21
C HIS A 157 12.13 -15.62 15.27
N ASN A 158 12.66 -16.39 16.24
CA ASN A 158 12.10 -17.69 16.56
C ASN A 158 10.66 -17.49 17.04
N LEU A 159 9.75 -18.27 16.47
CA LEU A 159 8.37 -18.29 16.93
C LEU A 159 8.28 -19.05 18.25
N THR A 160 7.40 -18.60 19.13
CA THR A 160 6.95 -19.46 20.24
C THR A 160 6.16 -20.64 19.67
N LEU A 161 6.01 -21.70 20.47
CA LEU A 161 5.20 -22.85 20.09
C LEU A 161 3.77 -22.42 19.70
N GLU A 162 3.14 -21.57 20.51
CA GLU A 162 1.81 -21.03 20.21
C GLU A 162 1.75 -20.20 18.92
N SER A 163 2.79 -19.39 18.63
CA SER A 163 2.82 -18.59 17.40
C SER A 163 2.99 -19.49 16.17
N THR A 164 3.69 -20.61 16.33
CA THR A 164 3.85 -21.65 15.32
C THR A 164 2.54 -22.36 15.05
N ASP A 165 1.83 -22.76 16.11
CA ASP A 165 0.52 -23.41 16.02
C ASP A 165 -0.50 -22.51 15.29
N ARG A 166 -0.64 -21.24 15.72
CA ARG A 166 -1.51 -20.28 15.03
C ARG A 166 -1.18 -20.13 13.54
N ALA A 167 0.11 -20.08 13.19
CA ALA A 167 0.54 -20.01 11.79
C ALA A 167 0.21 -21.29 11.01
N GLN A 168 0.23 -22.47 11.66
CA GLN A 168 -0.19 -23.74 11.06
C GLN A 168 -1.71 -23.80 10.89
N THR A 169 -2.48 -23.43 11.90
CA THR A 169 -3.95 -23.33 11.82
C THR A 169 -4.38 -22.41 10.69
N ALA A 170 -3.79 -21.20 10.59
CA ALA A 170 -4.10 -20.26 9.52
C ALA A 170 -3.78 -20.81 8.12
N ARG A 171 -2.79 -21.72 7.99
CA ARG A 171 -2.50 -22.39 6.71
C ARG A 171 -3.49 -23.49 6.36
N ALA A 172 -4.04 -24.16 7.37
CA ALA A 172 -5.00 -25.24 7.21
C ALA A 172 -6.39 -24.76 6.80
N VAL A 173 -6.69 -23.46 6.96
CA VAL A 173 -7.93 -22.85 6.47
C VAL A 173 -8.06 -23.04 4.96
N GLU A 174 -9.23 -23.47 4.51
CA GLU A 174 -9.49 -23.69 3.09
C GLU A 174 -9.24 -22.42 2.26
N LYS A 175 -8.63 -22.62 1.09
CA LYS A 175 -8.11 -21.52 0.27
C LYS A 175 -9.19 -20.59 -0.27
N ASN A 176 -10.45 -21.04 -0.35
CA ASN A 176 -11.59 -20.25 -0.83
C ASN A 176 -11.98 -19.13 0.16
N PHE A 177 -11.98 -19.41 1.46
CA PHE A 177 -12.23 -18.41 2.52
C PHE A 177 -11.06 -17.44 2.69
N CYS A 178 -9.89 -17.85 2.24
CA CYS A 178 -8.65 -17.08 2.31
C CYS A 178 -8.41 -16.15 1.11
N SER A 179 -9.33 -16.09 0.14
CA SER A 179 -9.17 -15.21 -1.03
C SER A 179 -9.17 -13.75 -0.62
N SER A 180 -8.34 -12.93 -1.29
CA SER A 180 -8.27 -11.49 -1.01
C SER A 180 -9.65 -10.82 -1.08
N SER A 181 -10.52 -11.26 -1.99
CA SER A 181 -11.89 -10.74 -2.13
C SER A 181 -12.86 -11.22 -1.06
N ALA A 182 -12.68 -12.44 -0.53
CA ALA A 182 -13.52 -12.95 0.56
C ALA A 182 -13.11 -12.35 1.92
N LEU A 183 -11.81 -12.12 2.13
CA LEU A 183 -11.29 -11.52 3.34
C LEU A 183 -11.57 -10.01 3.39
N ILE A 184 -11.22 -9.28 2.33
CA ILE A 184 -11.27 -7.80 2.35
C ILE A 184 -12.65 -7.33 1.93
N THR A 185 -13.58 -7.36 2.88
CA THR A 185 -14.93 -6.79 2.78
C THR A 185 -15.11 -5.68 3.82
N ASP A 186 -16.04 -4.76 3.62
CA ASP A 186 -16.32 -3.70 4.60
C ASP A 186 -16.69 -4.27 5.98
N GLU A 187 -17.50 -5.33 6.02
CA GLU A 187 -17.87 -6.01 7.25
C GLU A 187 -16.64 -6.57 8.01
N ASN A 188 -15.75 -7.25 7.29
CA ASN A 188 -14.54 -7.82 7.87
C ASN A 188 -13.56 -6.73 8.33
N LEU A 189 -13.44 -5.63 7.59
CA LEU A 189 -12.62 -4.48 7.96
C LEU A 189 -13.13 -3.82 9.25
N ILE A 190 -14.45 -3.68 9.40
CA ILE A 190 -15.07 -3.15 10.62
C ILE A 190 -14.88 -4.13 11.79
N SER A 191 -15.16 -5.42 11.58
CA SER A 191 -15.02 -6.48 12.58
C SER A 191 -13.59 -6.60 13.11
N ALA A 192 -12.59 -6.50 12.22
CA ALA A 192 -11.18 -6.51 12.56
C ALA A 192 -10.66 -5.16 13.11
N ARG A 193 -11.54 -4.15 13.26
CA ARG A 193 -11.22 -2.78 13.72
C ARG A 193 -10.15 -2.11 12.85
N LEU A 194 -10.16 -2.42 11.55
CA LEU A 194 -9.32 -1.80 10.54
C LEU A 194 -10.01 -0.61 9.86
N SER A 195 -11.34 -0.52 10.01
CA SER A 195 -12.17 0.60 9.57
C SER A 195 -13.16 0.98 10.69
N PRO A 196 -13.53 2.27 10.86
CA PRO A 196 -14.57 2.67 11.80
C PRO A 196 -15.94 2.09 11.42
N ALA A 197 -16.74 1.70 12.42
CA ALA A 197 -18.08 1.11 12.24
C ALA A 197 -19.12 2.09 11.67
N THR A 198 -18.86 3.40 11.73
CA THR A 198 -19.78 4.46 11.28
C THR A 198 -19.68 4.76 9.78
N SER A 199 -19.27 3.80 8.95
CA SER A 199 -19.18 3.95 7.49
C SER A 199 -20.53 4.06 6.75
N HIS A 200 -21.66 4.15 7.46
CA HIS A 200 -22.91 4.68 6.90
C HIS A 200 -22.90 6.22 6.72
N CYS A 201 -21.87 6.92 7.20
CA CYS A 201 -21.72 8.36 6.97
C CYS A 201 -20.91 8.63 5.69
N SER A 202 -21.59 8.75 4.54
CA SER A 202 -21.32 9.61 3.36
C SER A 202 -19.90 9.75 2.75
N GLN A 203 -18.89 9.03 3.23
CA GLN A 203 -17.49 9.12 2.76
C GLN A 203 -17.05 8.02 1.77
N PRO A 204 -17.80 6.92 1.49
CA PRO A 204 -17.40 5.98 0.42
C PRO A 204 -17.56 6.53 -1.00
N ARG A 205 -18.38 7.57 -1.21
CA ARG A 205 -18.59 8.18 -2.55
C ARG A 205 -17.64 9.34 -2.83
N GLN A 206 -17.43 10.25 -1.87
CA GLN A 206 -16.50 11.38 -2.05
C GLN A 206 -15.05 10.94 -2.33
N PHE A 207 -14.51 9.97 -1.60
CA PHE A 207 -13.12 9.55 -1.82
C PHE A 207 -12.90 8.86 -3.17
N GLY A 208 -13.89 8.10 -3.65
CA GLY A 208 -13.85 7.43 -4.95
C GLY A 208 -14.02 8.43 -6.09
N GLU A 209 -14.93 9.39 -5.95
CA GLU A 209 -15.17 10.49 -6.89
C GLU A 209 -13.98 11.46 -6.95
N GLU A 210 -13.48 11.93 -5.81
CA GLU A 210 -12.25 12.73 -5.72
C GLU A 210 -11.04 11.97 -6.30
N MET A 211 -10.95 10.66 -6.07
CA MET A 211 -9.90 9.86 -6.69
C MET A 211 -10.05 9.71 -8.19
N ASN A 212 -11.27 9.56 -8.70
CA ASN A 212 -11.55 9.54 -10.12
C ASN A 212 -11.22 10.89 -10.75
N ASP A 213 -11.53 11.99 -10.08
CA ASP A 213 -11.23 13.35 -10.51
C ASP A 213 -9.73 13.65 -10.48
N ILE A 214 -9.03 13.31 -9.40
CA ILE A 214 -7.57 13.41 -9.30
C ILE A 214 -6.92 12.53 -10.38
N SER A 215 -7.43 11.34 -10.61
CA SER A 215 -6.93 10.44 -11.67
C SER A 215 -7.20 10.96 -13.07
N ALA A 216 -8.36 11.59 -13.30
CA ALA A 216 -8.71 12.23 -14.55
C ALA A 216 -7.83 13.47 -14.80
N LEU A 217 -7.57 14.27 -13.76
CA LEU A 217 -6.66 15.42 -13.79
C LEU A 217 -5.21 14.99 -14.09
N LEU A 218 -4.73 13.92 -13.43
CA LEU A 218 -3.41 13.33 -13.70
C LEU A 218 -3.30 12.80 -15.14
N LYS A 219 -4.35 12.13 -15.66
CA LYS A 219 -4.40 11.67 -17.06
C LYS A 219 -4.39 12.84 -18.05
N LYS A 220 -5.17 13.91 -17.80
CA LYS A 220 -5.21 15.12 -18.64
C LYS A 220 -3.85 15.83 -18.68
N LYS A 221 -3.20 16.08 -17.53
CA LYS A 221 -1.85 16.67 -17.48
C LYS A 221 -0.82 15.82 -18.23
N GLY A 222 -0.88 14.48 -18.09
CA GLY A 222 0.02 13.56 -18.79
C GLY A 222 -0.16 13.51 -20.31
N GLN A 223 -1.38 13.74 -20.82
CA GLN A 223 -1.65 13.85 -22.25
C GLN A 223 -1.19 15.20 -22.83
N ALA A 224 -1.41 16.30 -22.11
CA ALA A 224 -0.95 17.63 -22.53
C ALA A 224 0.59 17.71 -22.67
N GLY A 225 1.33 17.09 -21.73
CA GLY A 225 2.80 16.99 -21.80
C GLY A 225 3.29 16.11 -22.97
N LYS A 226 2.55 15.05 -23.34
CA LYS A 226 2.87 14.20 -24.51
C LYS A 226 2.57 14.89 -25.83
N SER A 227 1.49 15.67 -25.93
CA SER A 227 1.17 16.45 -27.12
C SER A 227 2.22 17.53 -27.39
N LYS A 228 2.67 18.26 -26.36
CA LYS A 228 3.78 19.22 -26.47
C LYS A 228 5.10 18.55 -26.90
N ARG A 229 5.36 17.31 -26.46
CA ARG A 229 6.56 16.56 -26.86
C ARG A 229 6.48 16.01 -28.27
N LYS A 230 5.28 15.69 -28.78
CA LYS A 230 5.06 15.31 -30.20
C LYS A 230 5.22 16.49 -31.15
N SER A 231 4.73 17.69 -30.79
CA SER A 231 4.94 18.89 -31.61
C SER A 231 6.41 19.30 -31.65
N LEU A 232 7.13 19.20 -30.52
CA LEU A 232 8.58 19.49 -30.50
C LEU A 232 9.43 18.50 -31.33
N ILE A 233 8.97 17.28 -31.54
CA ILE A 233 9.69 16.27 -32.34
C ILE A 233 9.34 16.38 -33.84
N GLN A 234 8.20 16.99 -34.19
CA GLN A 234 7.82 17.25 -35.59
C GLN A 234 8.41 18.54 -36.17
N ASP A 235 8.91 19.46 -35.33
CA ASP A 235 9.48 20.75 -35.78
C ASP A 235 11.02 20.76 -35.90
N GLN A 236 11.71 19.61 -35.88
CA GLN A 236 13.12 19.59 -36.26
C GLN A 236 13.26 19.59 -37.79
N PRO A 237 13.92 20.60 -38.41
CA PRO A 237 14.17 20.59 -39.83
C PRO A 237 15.08 19.41 -40.18
N PRO A 238 14.90 18.79 -41.38
CA PRO A 238 15.70 17.65 -41.78
C PRO A 238 17.18 18.03 -41.80
N SER A 239 17.98 17.30 -41.00
CA SER A 239 19.43 17.37 -41.01
C SER A 239 19.95 17.20 -42.44
N ALA A 240 20.61 18.25 -42.94
CA ALA A 240 21.30 18.21 -44.21
C ALA A 240 22.42 17.15 -44.14
N ARG A 241 22.35 16.14 -45.02
CA ARG A 241 23.47 15.22 -45.23
C ARG A 241 24.65 16.00 -45.81
N PRO A 242 25.89 15.79 -45.32
CA PRO A 242 27.06 16.23 -46.05
C PRO A 242 27.14 15.46 -47.37
N ARG A 243 27.31 16.17 -48.49
CA ARG A 243 27.78 15.54 -49.73
C ARG A 243 29.31 15.43 -49.64
N THR A 244 29.76 14.19 -49.85
CA THR A 244 31.13 13.72 -50.16
C THR A 244 32.23 14.12 -49.20
#